data_AF-A0A6P6X8M9-F1
#
_entry.id   AF-A0A6P6X8M9-F1
#
_cell.length_a   1.000
_cell.length_b   1.000
_cell.length_c   1.000
_cell.angle_alpha   90.00
_cell.angle_beta   90.00
_cell.angle_gamma   90.00
#
_symmetry.space_group_name_H-M   'P 1'
#
loop_
_entity.id
_entity.type
_entity.pdbx_description
1 polymer ?
#
loop_
_entity_poly.entity_id
_entity_poly.type
_entity_poly.pdbx_seq_one_letter_code
_entity_poly.pdbx_strand_id
1 'polypeptide(L)'
;MANQIAESVNIREQLSHVLIELKDTQGQLLTSEIELAAAKDAKFEFLTKLEVVETAFSLEKLKTDELLRHVTELNETIMHLKMAAAEAEEEKNAVISEKEEEIQLAEAAVTQIQQQLESVTQQFELTHYLEKQFLDKSALVDSLQAGLQKANALHSSSEKVAFDALCELNQLKADLELKEEKNMGQAVYITLLENELKELKMEHSKANEDILRLVRNAEEMRRELEKTTGAITEASEKENEAQVEIAKLKAELHKGRSKIAAAVAAEERAKTEKSAVYAALQQLAVEAEEAKQKYRRLKASGKLPEESGSFFPFIIQHEYSTQSREDSYCESKAGNEESDNMKTDVQVTILKEEYGSLVKKAKQADTFLKPGLEDSHQSENLKKELEIATGKIAEFRMRAEQAISRADAAERAKLELEEQIKKLKERKARRKAALTALREVSVSKEIKEVSSSKETSNTFRYYNGPKVYQPLGYEHENFGFKLYDLIEKKVIRIRDVVFLENQTIEDINKDDKSRSSNDIPTSLDPNPVSVLVPVDFDHGRVEIEQREDIDGNDTATDELEQ
;
A
#
# COMPACT_ATOMS: atom_id res chain seq x y z
N MET A 1 -22.58 -80.27 207.81
CA MET A 1 -23.42 -80.82 206.72
C MET A 1 -24.10 -79.75 205.86
N ALA A 2 -24.56 -78.61 206.38
CA ALA A 2 -25.23 -77.59 205.56
C ALA A 2 -24.36 -77.03 204.38
N ASN A 3 -23.13 -76.60 204.65
CA ASN A 3 -22.32 -75.85 203.66
C ASN A 3 -22.02 -76.63 202.36
N GLN A 4 -21.75 -77.94 202.44
CA GLN A 4 -21.41 -78.75 201.26
C GLN A 4 -22.56 -78.86 200.24
N ILE A 5 -23.81 -78.71 200.68
CA ILE A 5 -24.98 -78.69 199.78
C ILE A 5 -25.02 -77.36 199.02
N ALA A 6 -24.71 -76.24 199.67
CA ALA A 6 -24.62 -74.93 199.02
C ALA A 6 -23.50 -74.88 197.96
N GLU A 7 -22.34 -75.47 198.25
CA GLU A 7 -21.24 -75.61 197.28
C GLU A 7 -21.65 -76.47 196.07
N SER A 8 -22.36 -77.59 196.30
CA SER A 8 -22.88 -78.45 195.22
C SER A 8 -23.96 -77.78 194.36
N VAL A 9 -24.72 -76.82 194.90
CA VAL A 9 -25.66 -76.00 194.13
C VAL A 9 -24.90 -74.95 193.33
N ASN A 10 -23.98 -74.21 193.94
CA ASN A 10 -23.17 -73.18 193.27
C ASN A 10 -22.37 -73.75 192.08
N ILE A 11 -21.69 -74.89 192.26
CA ILE A 11 -20.95 -75.56 191.17
C ILE A 11 -21.88 -75.97 190.02
N ARG A 12 -23.11 -76.39 190.31
CA ARG A 12 -24.11 -76.78 189.31
C ARG A 12 -24.68 -75.57 188.56
N GLU A 13 -24.84 -74.45 189.26
CA GLU A 13 -25.30 -73.17 188.72
C GLU A 13 -24.22 -72.57 187.79
N GLN A 14 -22.95 -72.62 188.21
CA GLN A 14 -21.79 -72.29 187.36
C GLN A 14 -21.69 -73.20 186.13
N LEU A 15 -21.84 -74.52 186.28
CA LEU A 15 -21.86 -75.46 185.14
C LEU A 15 -23.04 -75.21 184.20
N SER A 16 -24.21 -74.81 184.72
CA SER A 16 -25.36 -74.42 183.91
C SER A 16 -25.09 -73.11 183.15
N HIS A 17 -24.44 -72.14 183.78
CA HIS A 17 -24.05 -70.88 183.14
C HIS A 17 -23.05 -71.13 182.01
N VAL A 18 -22.02 -71.94 182.24
CA VAL A 18 -21.02 -72.32 181.22
C VAL A 18 -21.64 -73.15 180.10
N LEU A 19 -22.64 -74.01 180.39
CA LEU A 19 -23.38 -74.74 179.34
C LEU A 19 -24.26 -73.82 178.48
N ILE A 20 -24.82 -72.76 179.06
CA ILE A 20 -25.56 -71.74 178.32
C ILE A 20 -24.58 -70.94 177.44
N GLU A 21 -23.48 -70.43 178.01
CA GLU A 21 -22.44 -69.71 177.26
C GLU A 21 -21.83 -70.55 176.13
N LEU A 22 -21.55 -71.83 176.36
CA LEU A 22 -21.03 -72.75 175.35
C LEU A 22 -22.05 -73.00 174.23
N LYS A 23 -23.35 -73.06 174.57
CA LYS A 23 -24.43 -73.20 173.57
C LYS A 23 -24.66 -71.91 172.78
N ASP A 24 -24.57 -70.75 173.44
CA ASP A 24 -24.73 -69.45 172.81
C ASP A 24 -23.54 -69.11 171.90
N THR A 25 -22.31 -69.42 172.32
CA THR A 25 -21.11 -69.30 171.48
C THR A 25 -21.09 -70.32 170.34
N GLN A 26 -21.60 -71.55 170.54
CA GLN A 26 -21.84 -72.49 169.43
C GLN A 26 -22.90 -71.97 168.46
N GLY A 27 -23.96 -71.31 168.96
CA GLY A 27 -24.96 -70.64 168.13
C GLY A 27 -24.37 -69.49 167.30
N GLN A 28 -23.57 -68.63 167.93
CA GLN A 28 -22.83 -67.55 167.26
C GLN A 28 -21.87 -68.08 166.20
N LEU A 29 -21.15 -69.18 166.51
CA LEU A 29 -20.28 -69.86 165.55
C LEU A 29 -21.07 -70.32 164.33
N LEU A 30 -22.23 -70.97 164.52
CA LEU A 30 -23.09 -71.43 163.42
C LEU A 30 -23.64 -70.27 162.58
N THR A 31 -24.05 -69.13 163.17
CA THR A 31 -24.41 -67.95 162.37
C THR A 31 -23.22 -67.40 161.60
N SER A 32 -22.04 -67.30 162.21
CA SER A 32 -20.84 -66.82 161.50
C SER A 32 -20.36 -67.79 160.40
N GLU A 33 -20.63 -69.08 160.53
CA GLU A 33 -20.35 -70.09 159.50
C GLU A 33 -21.35 -70.00 158.33
N ILE A 34 -22.63 -69.74 158.61
CA ILE A 34 -23.66 -69.45 157.60
C ILE A 34 -23.35 -68.13 156.87
N GLU A 35 -22.98 -67.08 157.58
CA GLU A 35 -22.54 -65.80 157.00
C GLU A 35 -21.27 -65.97 156.16
N LEU A 36 -20.30 -66.78 156.61
CA LEU A 36 -19.09 -67.11 155.86
C LEU A 36 -19.38 -67.95 154.61
N ALA A 37 -20.37 -68.84 154.64
CA ALA A 37 -20.84 -69.56 153.46
C ALA A 37 -21.48 -68.59 152.46
N ALA A 38 -22.46 -67.79 152.90
CA ALA A 38 -23.12 -66.78 152.08
C ALA A 38 -22.12 -65.76 151.49
N ALA A 39 -21.08 -65.37 152.23
CA ALA A 39 -20.02 -64.49 151.75
C ALA A 39 -19.11 -65.16 150.69
N LYS A 40 -18.86 -66.47 150.78
CA LYS A 40 -18.14 -67.25 149.75
C LYS A 40 -18.98 -67.39 148.49
N ASP A 41 -20.26 -67.70 148.62
CA ASP A 41 -21.18 -67.86 147.50
C ASP A 41 -21.40 -66.52 146.78
N ALA A 42 -21.62 -65.43 147.53
CA ALA A 42 -21.66 -64.07 146.98
C ALA A 42 -20.35 -63.70 146.26
N LYS A 43 -19.18 -64.05 146.83
CA LYS A 43 -17.88 -63.85 146.15
C LYS A 43 -17.79 -64.64 144.85
N PHE A 44 -18.30 -65.87 144.82
CA PHE A 44 -18.32 -66.71 143.60
C PHE A 44 -19.27 -66.14 142.54
N GLU A 45 -20.45 -65.64 142.94
CA GLU A 45 -21.34 -64.87 142.07
C GLU A 45 -20.68 -63.59 141.53
N PHE A 46 -19.92 -62.85 142.35
CA PHE A 46 -19.19 -61.67 141.87
C PHE A 46 -18.05 -62.03 140.90
N LEU A 47 -17.33 -63.13 141.13
CA LEU A 47 -16.27 -63.60 140.22
C LEU A 47 -16.82 -64.06 138.87
N THR A 48 -17.90 -64.85 138.87
CA THR A 48 -18.56 -65.30 137.63
C THR A 48 -19.20 -64.15 136.85
N LYS A 49 -19.79 -63.15 137.53
CA LYS A 49 -20.25 -61.91 136.90
C LYS A 49 -19.08 -61.09 136.33
N LEU A 50 -17.94 -61.05 137.02
CA LEU A 50 -16.74 -60.36 136.54
C LEU A 50 -16.15 -61.02 135.28
N GLU A 51 -16.09 -62.36 135.24
CA GLU A 51 -15.63 -63.14 134.08
C GLU A 51 -16.52 -62.92 132.84
N VAL A 52 -17.85 -62.83 133.03
CA VAL A 52 -18.80 -62.48 131.95
C VAL A 52 -18.59 -61.04 131.46
N VAL A 53 -18.26 -60.11 132.35
CA VAL A 53 -17.93 -58.72 131.97
C VAL A 53 -16.58 -58.62 131.27
N GLU A 54 -15.57 -59.40 131.69
CA GLU A 54 -14.23 -59.43 131.08
C GLU A 54 -14.24 -60.09 129.69
N THR A 55 -15.01 -61.15 129.50
CA THR A 55 -15.24 -61.77 128.18
C THR A 55 -16.04 -60.86 127.25
N ALA A 56 -17.05 -60.14 127.76
CA ALA A 56 -17.75 -59.11 126.98
C ALA A 56 -16.84 -57.92 126.61
N PHE A 57 -16.03 -57.44 127.55
CA PHE A 57 -15.08 -56.33 127.34
C PHE A 57 -13.99 -56.68 126.33
N SER A 58 -13.40 -57.88 126.43
CA SER A 58 -12.37 -58.34 125.48
C SER A 58 -12.93 -58.58 124.08
N LEU A 59 -14.17 -59.09 123.95
CA LEU A 59 -14.87 -59.19 122.67
C LEU A 59 -15.18 -57.81 122.07
N GLU A 60 -15.65 -56.86 122.87
CA GLU A 60 -15.94 -55.50 122.40
C GLU A 60 -14.66 -54.76 122.00
N LYS A 61 -13.57 -54.92 122.76
CA LYS A 61 -12.25 -54.41 122.39
C LYS A 61 -11.81 -54.94 121.02
N LEU A 62 -11.95 -56.25 120.78
CA LEU A 62 -11.58 -56.86 119.50
C LEU A 62 -12.43 -56.31 118.33
N LYS A 63 -13.71 -55.99 118.54
CA LYS A 63 -14.52 -55.26 117.54
C LYS A 63 -14.01 -53.84 117.31
N THR A 64 -13.61 -53.11 118.35
CA THR A 64 -13.08 -51.74 118.18
C THR A 64 -11.72 -51.73 117.50
N ASP A 65 -10.86 -52.72 117.77
CA ASP A 65 -9.57 -52.89 117.11
C ASP A 65 -9.77 -53.25 115.62
N GLU A 66 -10.74 -54.11 115.28
CA GLU A 66 -11.10 -54.46 113.89
C GLU A 66 -11.78 -53.30 113.14
N LEU A 67 -12.66 -52.55 113.81
CA LEU A 67 -13.25 -51.33 113.23
C LEU A 67 -12.16 -50.28 112.95
N LEU A 68 -11.17 -50.14 113.83
CA LEU A 68 -10.03 -49.26 113.62
C LEU A 68 -9.21 -49.69 112.39
N ARG A 69 -8.95 -51.00 112.21
CA ARG A 69 -8.29 -51.55 111.01
C ARG A 69 -9.04 -51.19 109.73
N HIS A 70 -10.36 -51.38 109.71
CA HIS A 70 -11.19 -51.00 108.56
C HIS A 70 -11.20 -49.49 108.31
N VAL A 71 -11.18 -48.66 109.35
CA VAL A 71 -11.07 -47.20 109.21
C VAL A 71 -9.70 -46.79 108.65
N THR A 72 -8.60 -47.47 109.01
CA THR A 72 -7.29 -47.22 108.38
C THR A 72 -7.27 -47.63 106.90
N GLU A 73 -7.79 -48.81 106.56
CA GLU A 73 -7.88 -49.28 105.16
C GLU A 73 -8.77 -48.37 104.29
N LEU A 74 -9.86 -47.85 104.85
CA LEU A 74 -10.72 -46.87 104.18
C LEU A 74 -9.98 -45.54 103.96
N ASN A 75 -9.22 -45.05 104.95
CA ASN A 75 -8.46 -43.81 104.82
C ASN A 75 -7.30 -43.93 103.80
N GLU A 76 -6.61 -45.08 103.77
CA GLU A 76 -5.58 -45.37 102.78
C GLU A 76 -6.16 -45.43 101.36
N THR A 77 -7.26 -46.16 101.15
CA THR A 77 -7.94 -46.21 99.83
C THR A 77 -8.49 -44.85 99.40
N ILE A 78 -9.02 -44.03 100.33
CA ILE A 78 -9.41 -42.64 100.06
C ILE A 78 -8.18 -41.78 99.70
N MET A 79 -7.02 -41.99 100.31
CA MET A 79 -5.78 -41.29 99.94
C MET A 79 -5.32 -41.68 98.52
N HIS A 80 -5.28 -42.98 98.20
CA HIS A 80 -4.91 -43.46 96.87
C HIS A 80 -5.86 -42.95 95.79
N LEU A 81 -7.18 -42.95 96.03
CA LEU A 81 -8.17 -42.38 95.11
C LEU A 81 -7.99 -40.87 94.90
N LYS A 82 -7.60 -40.12 95.94
CA LYS A 82 -7.30 -38.68 95.82
C LYS A 82 -6.01 -38.41 95.04
N MET A 83 -4.97 -39.23 95.21
CA MET A 83 -3.74 -39.11 94.42
C MET A 83 -4.01 -39.43 92.94
N ALA A 84 -4.65 -40.55 92.64
CA ALA A 84 -5.01 -40.91 91.26
C ALA A 84 -5.94 -39.89 90.58
N ALA A 85 -6.85 -39.25 91.33
CA ALA A 85 -7.68 -38.16 90.81
C ALA A 85 -6.88 -36.87 90.53
N ALA A 86 -5.89 -36.55 91.36
CA ALA A 86 -5.00 -35.41 91.15
C ALA A 86 -4.04 -35.65 89.97
N GLU A 87 -3.45 -36.85 89.86
CA GLU A 87 -2.61 -37.28 88.75
C GLU A 87 -3.38 -37.20 87.41
N ALA A 88 -4.62 -37.69 87.37
CA ALA A 88 -5.46 -37.60 86.17
C ALA A 88 -5.89 -36.16 85.84
N GLU A 89 -6.02 -35.27 86.83
CA GLU A 89 -6.26 -33.84 86.58
C GLU A 89 -5.00 -33.12 86.08
N GLU A 90 -3.82 -33.46 86.60
CA GLU A 90 -2.53 -32.97 86.11
C GLU A 90 -2.27 -33.40 84.65
N GLU A 91 -2.49 -34.68 84.33
CA GLU A 91 -2.41 -35.21 82.95
C GLU A 91 -3.38 -34.49 82.01
N LYS A 92 -4.65 -34.33 82.42
CA LYS A 92 -5.65 -33.57 81.65
C LYS A 92 -5.22 -32.12 81.41
N ASN A 93 -4.63 -31.46 82.42
CA ASN A 93 -4.16 -30.08 82.29
C ASN A 93 -2.91 -29.98 81.39
N ALA A 94 -2.01 -30.97 81.42
CA ALA A 94 -0.86 -31.05 80.52
C ALA A 94 -1.30 -31.23 79.05
N VAL A 95 -2.26 -32.12 78.78
CA VAL A 95 -2.85 -32.31 77.44
C VAL A 95 -3.56 -31.05 76.96
N ILE A 96 -4.25 -30.31 77.84
CA ILE A 96 -4.84 -29.00 77.49
C ILE A 96 -3.74 -28.01 77.11
N SER A 97 -2.62 -27.94 77.84
CA SER A 97 -1.49 -27.04 77.50
C SER A 97 -0.87 -27.39 76.15
N GLU A 98 -0.65 -28.68 75.86
CA GLU A 98 -0.13 -29.13 74.54
C GLU A 98 -1.07 -28.71 73.40
N LYS A 99 -2.40 -28.82 73.59
CA LYS A 99 -3.37 -28.41 72.58
C LYS A 99 -3.53 -26.90 72.45
N GLU A 100 -3.36 -26.14 73.52
CA GLU A 100 -3.30 -24.67 73.47
C GLU A 100 -2.06 -24.20 72.68
N GLU A 101 -0.91 -24.87 72.85
CA GLU A 101 0.32 -24.61 72.07
C GLU A 101 0.17 -25.01 70.59
N GLU A 102 -0.45 -26.15 70.27
CA GLU A 102 -0.80 -26.54 68.90
C GLU A 102 -1.73 -25.51 68.22
N ILE A 103 -2.73 -25.00 68.95
CA ILE A 103 -3.66 -23.99 68.45
C ILE A 103 -2.93 -22.67 68.17
N GLN A 104 -2.12 -22.17 69.09
CA GLN A 104 -1.35 -20.93 68.89
C GLN A 104 -0.38 -21.03 67.70
N LEU A 105 0.24 -22.20 67.50
CA LEU A 105 1.10 -22.46 66.34
C LEU A 105 0.28 -22.48 65.03
N ALA A 106 -0.92 -23.06 65.04
CA ALA A 106 -1.84 -23.03 63.90
C ALA A 106 -2.35 -21.61 63.58
N GLU A 107 -2.68 -20.79 64.59
CA GLU A 107 -3.07 -19.38 64.41
C GLU A 107 -1.93 -18.54 63.83
N ALA A 108 -0.70 -18.75 64.28
CA ALA A 108 0.49 -18.12 63.71
C ALA A 108 0.69 -18.51 62.22
N ALA A 109 0.43 -19.77 61.86
CA ALA A 109 0.49 -20.23 60.46
C ALA A 109 -0.65 -19.62 59.61
N VAL A 110 -1.87 -19.56 60.13
CA VAL A 110 -3.04 -18.97 59.42
C VAL A 110 -2.83 -17.48 59.16
N THR A 111 -2.36 -16.72 60.16
CA THR A 111 -2.08 -15.29 60.00
C THR A 111 -0.95 -15.03 59.00
N GLN A 112 0.09 -15.88 58.97
CA GLN A 112 1.12 -15.82 57.92
C GLN A 112 0.56 -16.09 56.51
N ILE A 113 -0.34 -17.08 56.37
CA ILE A 113 -1.00 -17.40 55.10
C ILE A 113 -1.91 -16.24 54.63
N GLN A 114 -2.64 -15.58 55.55
CA GLN A 114 -3.43 -14.40 55.22
C GLN A 114 -2.58 -13.25 54.70
N GLN A 115 -1.44 -12.95 55.34
CA GLN A 115 -0.51 -11.91 54.86
C GLN A 115 0.04 -12.21 53.46
N GLN A 116 0.35 -13.49 53.17
CA GLN A 116 0.77 -13.90 51.83
C GLN A 116 -0.35 -13.78 50.80
N LEU A 117 -1.57 -14.19 51.14
CA LEU A 117 -2.75 -14.10 50.28
C LEU A 117 -3.11 -12.66 49.94
N GLU A 118 -3.05 -11.75 50.91
CA GLU A 118 -3.30 -10.32 50.69
C GLU A 118 -2.19 -9.68 49.81
N SER A 119 -0.93 -10.04 50.01
CA SER A 119 0.18 -9.61 49.14
C SER A 119 0.00 -10.10 47.69
N VAL A 120 -0.42 -11.35 47.49
CA VAL A 120 -0.75 -11.90 46.16
C VAL A 120 -1.97 -11.20 45.54
N THR A 121 -2.96 -10.82 46.35
CA THR A 121 -4.16 -10.09 45.90
C THR A 121 -3.78 -8.69 45.39
N GLN A 122 -2.95 -7.95 46.13
CA GLN A 122 -2.42 -6.65 45.71
C GLN A 122 -1.57 -6.74 44.43
N GLN A 123 -0.78 -7.82 44.27
CA GLN A 123 -0.05 -8.08 43.02
C GLN A 123 -1.01 -8.36 41.85
N PHE A 124 -2.07 -9.15 42.07
CA PHE A 124 -3.08 -9.46 41.07
C PHE A 124 -3.79 -8.19 40.58
N GLU A 125 -4.26 -7.33 41.49
CA GLU A 125 -4.88 -6.03 41.16
C GLU A 125 -3.96 -5.14 40.30
N LEU A 126 -2.67 -5.06 40.67
CA LEU A 126 -1.68 -4.32 39.89
C LEU A 126 -1.46 -4.93 38.49
N THR A 127 -1.38 -6.26 38.37
CA THR A 127 -1.26 -6.91 37.06
C THR A 127 -2.48 -6.68 36.17
N HIS A 128 -3.70 -6.77 36.72
CA HIS A 128 -4.94 -6.50 36.00
C HIS A 128 -5.05 -5.03 35.54
N TYR A 129 -4.62 -4.08 36.38
CA TYR A 129 -4.53 -2.66 35.97
C TYR A 129 -3.54 -2.45 34.80
N LEU A 130 -2.37 -3.09 34.87
CA LEU A 130 -1.35 -3.02 33.82
C LEU A 130 -1.79 -3.73 32.52
N GLU A 131 -2.51 -4.85 32.62
CA GLU A 131 -3.08 -5.57 31.48
C GLU A 131 -4.13 -4.71 30.76
N LYS A 132 -5.06 -4.08 31.49
CA LYS A 132 -6.00 -3.12 30.91
C LYS A 132 -5.27 -1.96 30.20
N GLN A 133 -4.29 -1.36 30.87
CA GLN A 133 -3.44 -0.32 30.29
C GLN A 133 -2.63 -0.79 29.06
N PHE A 134 -2.35 -2.08 28.93
CA PHE A 134 -1.70 -2.68 27.78
C PHE A 134 -2.69 -2.91 26.62
N LEU A 135 -3.90 -3.41 26.91
CA LEU A 135 -4.98 -3.59 25.94
C LEU A 135 -5.40 -2.26 25.29
N ASP A 136 -5.62 -1.22 26.10
CA ASP A 136 -5.96 0.13 25.61
C ASP A 136 -4.85 0.68 24.67
N LYS A 137 -3.58 0.42 24.98
CA LYS A 137 -2.44 0.81 24.15
C LYS A 137 -2.29 -0.05 22.90
N SER A 138 -2.61 -1.34 22.96
CA SER A 138 -2.62 -2.23 21.79
C SER A 138 -3.65 -1.76 20.77
N ALA A 139 -4.88 -1.45 21.21
CA ALA A 139 -5.93 -0.93 20.34
C ALA A 139 -5.53 0.40 19.67
N LEU A 140 -4.81 1.27 20.38
CA LEU A 140 -4.23 2.49 19.80
C LEU A 140 -3.14 2.18 18.76
N VAL A 141 -2.25 1.22 19.02
CA VAL A 141 -1.22 0.78 18.06
C VAL A 141 -1.84 0.19 16.80
N ASP A 142 -2.86 -0.67 16.93
CA ASP A 142 -3.58 -1.24 15.79
C ASP A 142 -4.28 -0.16 14.94
N SER A 143 -4.90 0.83 15.59
CA SER A 143 -5.51 1.99 14.94
C SER A 143 -4.48 2.84 14.17
N LEU A 144 -3.34 3.14 14.79
CA LEU A 144 -2.24 3.87 14.16
C LEU A 144 -1.61 3.08 13.00
N GLN A 145 -1.48 1.77 13.13
CA GLN A 145 -0.98 0.89 12.07
C GLN A 145 -1.93 0.84 10.87
N ALA A 146 -3.25 0.78 11.09
CA ALA A 146 -4.25 0.88 10.03
C ALA A 146 -4.23 2.27 9.35
N GLY A 147 -4.06 3.34 10.13
CA GLY A 147 -3.86 4.70 9.62
C GLY A 147 -2.63 4.83 8.73
N LEU A 148 -1.49 4.27 9.15
CA LEU A 148 -0.24 4.25 8.39
C LEU A 148 -0.37 3.44 7.08
N GLN A 149 -1.02 2.27 7.12
CA GLN A 149 -1.28 1.47 5.92
C GLN A 149 -2.15 2.24 4.91
N LYS A 150 -3.20 2.94 5.38
CA LYS A 150 -4.05 3.80 4.54
C LYS A 150 -3.26 4.97 3.94
N ALA A 151 -2.40 5.62 4.72
CA ALA A 151 -1.54 6.71 4.24
C ALA A 151 -0.55 6.23 3.16
N ASN A 152 0.11 5.08 3.38
CA ASN A 152 1.03 4.48 2.42
C ASN A 152 0.34 4.07 1.10
N ALA A 153 -0.87 3.51 1.18
CA ALA A 153 -1.66 3.19 -0.02
C ALA A 153 -1.99 4.46 -0.81
N LEU A 154 -2.46 5.52 -0.14
CA LEU A 154 -2.71 6.82 -0.77
C LEU A 154 -1.45 7.40 -1.40
N HIS A 155 -0.30 7.37 -0.70
CA HIS A 155 0.99 7.80 -1.24
C HIS A 155 1.33 7.05 -2.53
N SER A 156 1.28 5.71 -2.55
CA SER A 156 1.60 4.93 -3.76
C SER A 156 0.67 5.24 -4.94
N SER A 157 -0.61 5.57 -4.67
CA SER A 157 -1.55 5.97 -5.72
C SER A 157 -1.26 7.39 -6.25
N SER A 158 -0.89 8.31 -5.36
CA SER A 158 -0.54 9.70 -5.69
C SER A 158 0.78 9.77 -6.47
N GLU A 159 1.78 9.01 -6.03
CA GLU A 159 3.07 8.84 -6.69
C GLU A 159 2.91 8.27 -8.10
N LYS A 160 2.04 7.27 -8.28
CA LYS A 160 1.70 6.76 -9.61
C LYS A 160 1.04 7.83 -10.48
N VAL A 161 0.05 8.56 -9.97
CA VAL A 161 -0.62 9.64 -10.74
C VAL A 161 0.37 10.74 -11.12
N ALA A 162 1.31 11.09 -10.23
CA ALA A 162 2.38 12.04 -10.52
C ALA A 162 3.37 11.50 -11.57
N PHE A 163 3.70 10.21 -11.54
CA PHE A 163 4.53 9.56 -12.56
C PHE A 163 3.84 9.52 -13.93
N ASP A 164 2.57 9.08 -13.98
CA ASP A 164 1.77 9.03 -15.21
C ASP A 164 1.66 10.45 -15.84
N ALA A 165 1.41 11.49 -15.02
CA ALA A 165 1.40 12.88 -15.46
C ALA A 165 2.77 13.42 -15.92
N LEU A 166 3.88 12.97 -15.31
CA LEU A 166 5.23 13.27 -15.79
C LEU A 166 5.53 12.60 -17.12
N CYS A 167 5.02 11.39 -17.38
CA CYS A 167 5.12 10.76 -18.69
C CYS A 167 4.34 11.53 -19.76
N GLU A 168 3.11 11.96 -19.47
CA GLU A 168 2.31 12.81 -20.37
C GLU A 168 3.00 14.15 -20.67
N LEU A 169 3.55 14.82 -19.65
CA LEU A 169 4.27 16.08 -19.81
C LEU A 169 5.55 15.94 -20.65
N ASN A 170 6.31 14.85 -20.47
CA ASN A 170 7.50 14.59 -21.29
C ASN A 170 7.13 14.27 -22.75
N GLN A 171 6.02 13.57 -23.01
CA GLN A 171 5.53 13.36 -24.38
C GLN A 171 5.07 14.68 -25.02
N LEU A 172 4.29 15.50 -24.30
CA LEU A 172 3.86 16.82 -24.77
C LEU A 172 5.04 17.77 -25.05
N LYS A 173 6.12 17.65 -24.29
CA LYS A 173 7.37 18.37 -24.55
C LYS A 173 8.01 17.93 -25.88
N ALA A 174 8.18 16.64 -26.11
CA ALA A 174 8.75 16.13 -27.37
C ALA A 174 7.87 16.50 -28.60
N ASP A 175 6.55 16.43 -28.43
CA ASP A 175 5.56 16.88 -29.43
C ASP A 175 5.62 18.39 -29.72
N LEU A 176 6.13 19.20 -28.79
CA LEU A 176 6.33 20.64 -28.94
C LEU A 176 7.66 20.94 -29.61
N GLU A 177 8.76 20.32 -29.16
CA GLU A 177 10.09 20.46 -29.78
C GLU A 177 10.03 20.08 -31.28
N LEU A 178 9.35 18.98 -31.63
CA LEU A 178 9.12 18.54 -33.02
C LEU A 178 8.19 19.46 -33.83
N LYS A 179 7.36 20.29 -33.18
CA LYS A 179 6.60 21.37 -33.86
C LYS A 179 7.47 22.61 -34.04
N GLU A 180 8.33 22.94 -33.08
CA GLU A 180 9.25 24.06 -33.17
C GLU A 180 10.27 23.86 -34.30
N GLU A 181 10.86 22.65 -34.43
CA GLU A 181 11.70 22.27 -35.58
C GLU A 181 10.99 22.47 -36.93
N LYS A 182 9.72 22.05 -37.03
CA LYS A 182 8.91 22.21 -38.25
C LYS A 182 8.61 23.68 -38.56
N ASN A 183 8.28 24.46 -37.53
CA ASN A 183 8.04 25.90 -37.67
C ASN A 183 9.31 26.64 -38.10
N MET A 184 10.48 26.26 -37.56
CA MET A 184 11.78 26.78 -37.98
C MET A 184 12.10 26.44 -39.44
N GLY A 185 11.87 25.19 -39.86
CA GLY A 185 12.02 24.78 -41.26
C GLY A 185 11.08 25.53 -42.21
N GLN A 186 9.83 25.77 -41.80
CA GLN A 186 8.87 26.58 -42.55
C GLN A 186 9.29 28.05 -42.62
N ALA A 187 9.79 28.64 -41.52
CA ALA A 187 10.28 30.01 -41.50
C ALA A 187 11.46 30.22 -42.48
N VAL A 188 12.42 29.29 -42.50
CA VAL A 188 13.53 29.31 -43.47
C VAL A 188 13.02 29.25 -44.92
N TYR A 189 12.02 28.41 -45.21
CA TYR A 189 11.40 28.33 -46.54
C TYR A 189 10.63 29.59 -46.92
N ILE A 190 9.93 30.23 -45.97
CA ILE A 190 9.26 31.52 -46.18
C ILE A 190 10.29 32.60 -46.52
N THR A 191 11.39 32.71 -45.75
CA THR A 191 12.45 33.69 -46.02
C THR A 191 13.13 33.46 -47.38
N LEU A 192 13.23 32.22 -47.87
CA LEU A 192 13.69 31.95 -49.24
C LEU A 192 12.72 32.55 -50.28
N LEU A 193 11.42 32.23 -50.18
CA LEU A 193 10.39 32.77 -51.08
C LEU A 193 10.27 34.30 -51.03
N GLU A 194 10.47 34.91 -49.86
CA GLU A 194 10.49 36.37 -49.70
C GLU A 194 11.66 37.02 -50.44
N ASN A 195 12.83 36.36 -50.46
CA ASN A 195 14.00 36.82 -51.22
C ASN A 195 13.80 36.63 -52.74
N GLU A 196 13.31 35.47 -53.18
CA GLU A 196 12.98 35.23 -54.61
C GLU A 196 11.95 36.27 -55.11
N LEU A 197 10.90 36.54 -54.33
CA LEU A 197 9.89 37.55 -54.64
C LEU A 197 10.49 38.97 -54.70
N LYS A 198 11.50 39.26 -53.89
CA LYS A 198 12.21 40.54 -53.87
C LYS A 198 13.12 40.70 -55.09
N GLU A 199 13.84 39.66 -55.50
CA GLU A 199 14.65 39.65 -56.72
C GLU A 199 13.79 39.82 -57.97
N LEU A 200 12.69 39.05 -58.08
CA LEU A 200 11.74 39.16 -59.21
C LEU A 200 11.08 40.56 -59.30
N LYS A 201 10.83 41.22 -58.16
CA LYS A 201 10.37 42.62 -58.12
C LYS A 201 11.42 43.60 -58.63
N MET A 202 12.69 43.40 -58.29
CA MET A 202 13.80 44.22 -58.80
C MET A 202 13.99 44.04 -60.31
N GLU A 203 13.92 42.81 -60.81
CA GLU A 203 13.98 42.52 -62.24
C GLU A 203 12.79 43.14 -63.00
N HIS A 204 11.57 43.01 -62.47
CA HIS A 204 10.39 43.67 -63.04
C HIS A 204 10.53 45.20 -63.04
N SER A 205 11.11 45.82 -62.01
CA SER A 205 11.39 47.27 -62.01
C SER A 205 12.35 47.65 -63.15
N LYS A 206 13.47 46.93 -63.27
CA LYS A 206 14.46 47.13 -64.34
C LYS A 206 13.84 46.93 -65.74
N ALA A 207 13.04 45.90 -65.93
CA ALA A 207 12.34 45.64 -67.19
C ALA A 207 11.39 46.80 -67.56
N ASN A 208 10.69 47.40 -66.58
CA ASN A 208 9.88 48.59 -66.80
C ASN A 208 10.72 49.83 -67.14
N GLU A 209 11.88 50.02 -66.53
CA GLU A 209 12.82 51.11 -66.90
C GLU A 209 13.35 50.96 -68.34
N ASP A 210 13.64 49.72 -68.77
CA ASP A 210 14.05 49.39 -70.13
C ASP A 210 12.89 49.59 -71.12
N ILE A 211 11.66 49.19 -70.77
CA ILE A 211 10.43 49.49 -71.56
C ILE A 211 10.23 51.01 -71.70
N LEU A 212 10.33 51.78 -70.61
CA LEU A 212 10.22 53.24 -70.63
C LEU A 212 11.36 53.93 -71.42
N ARG A 213 12.51 53.25 -71.62
CA ARG A 213 13.56 53.70 -72.55
C ARG A 213 13.18 53.39 -74.00
N LEU A 214 12.72 52.17 -74.29
CA LEU A 214 12.30 51.74 -75.62
C LEU A 214 11.08 52.53 -76.14
N VAL A 215 10.11 52.85 -75.29
CA VAL A 215 8.95 53.69 -75.66
C VAL A 215 9.40 55.08 -76.10
N ARG A 216 10.27 55.75 -75.34
CA ARG A 216 10.82 57.07 -75.74
C ARG A 216 11.57 57.01 -77.07
N ASN A 217 12.38 55.97 -77.29
CA ASN A 217 13.06 55.76 -78.56
C ASN A 217 12.06 55.53 -79.72
N ALA A 218 10.97 54.80 -79.48
CA ALA A 218 9.92 54.57 -80.48
C ALA A 218 9.08 55.84 -80.77
N GLU A 219 8.87 56.70 -79.78
CA GLU A 219 8.26 58.04 -79.96
C GLU A 219 9.19 59.00 -80.71
N GLU A 220 10.51 58.89 -80.51
CA GLU A 220 11.51 59.63 -81.28
C GLU A 220 11.58 59.19 -82.75
N MET A 221 11.68 57.88 -82.99
CA MET A 221 11.60 57.33 -84.34
C MET A 221 10.27 57.68 -85.02
N ARG A 222 9.15 57.73 -84.28
CA ARG A 222 7.85 58.17 -84.80
C ARG A 222 7.86 59.64 -85.21
N ARG A 223 8.41 60.55 -84.40
CA ARG A 223 8.54 61.98 -84.72
C ARG A 223 9.41 62.22 -85.95
N GLU A 224 10.53 61.50 -86.08
CA GLU A 224 11.37 61.60 -87.27
C GLU A 224 10.71 60.96 -88.51
N LEU A 225 9.99 59.84 -88.36
CA LEU A 225 9.18 59.28 -89.46
C LEU A 225 8.11 60.27 -89.93
N GLU A 226 7.31 60.84 -89.02
CA GLU A 226 6.27 61.84 -89.32
C GLU A 226 6.84 63.05 -90.07
N LYS A 227 7.98 63.57 -89.60
CA LYS A 227 8.76 64.63 -90.24
C LYS A 227 9.27 64.25 -91.64
N THR A 228 9.79 63.03 -91.84
CA THR A 228 10.18 62.56 -93.18
C THR A 228 8.97 62.37 -94.11
N THR A 229 7.83 61.90 -93.61
CA THR A 229 6.61 61.81 -94.41
C THR A 229 6.08 63.19 -94.81
N GLY A 230 6.16 64.19 -93.91
CA GLY A 230 5.83 65.58 -94.23
C GLY A 230 6.73 66.18 -95.32
N ALA A 231 8.04 65.91 -95.26
CA ALA A 231 8.97 66.31 -96.31
C ALA A 231 8.72 65.59 -97.65
N ILE A 232 8.28 64.32 -97.62
CA ILE A 232 7.88 63.57 -98.82
C ILE A 232 6.58 64.13 -99.42
N THR A 233 5.58 64.49 -98.59
CA THR A 233 4.35 65.12 -99.09
C THR A 233 4.65 66.49 -99.70
N GLU A 234 5.44 67.34 -99.04
CA GLU A 234 5.86 68.65 -99.56
C GLU A 234 6.67 68.52 -100.88
N ALA A 235 7.53 67.49 -100.99
CA ALA A 235 8.23 67.18 -102.23
C ALA A 235 7.28 66.75 -103.34
N SER A 236 6.26 65.94 -103.03
CA SER A 236 5.24 65.51 -104.01
C SER A 236 4.31 66.65 -104.43
N GLU A 237 4.01 67.60 -103.55
CA GLU A 237 3.25 68.82 -103.88
C GLU A 237 4.05 69.68 -104.87
N LYS A 238 5.33 69.92 -104.59
CA LYS A 238 6.26 70.62 -105.50
C LYS A 238 6.46 69.88 -106.83
N GLU A 239 6.47 68.54 -106.81
CA GLU A 239 6.50 67.76 -108.06
C GLU A 239 5.22 67.97 -108.87
N ASN A 240 4.05 67.93 -108.25
CA ASN A 240 2.77 68.21 -108.91
C ASN A 240 2.71 69.65 -109.47
N GLU A 241 3.20 70.65 -108.73
CA GLU A 241 3.34 72.03 -109.23
C GLU A 241 4.27 72.10 -110.45
N ALA A 242 5.44 71.44 -110.39
CA ALA A 242 6.36 71.37 -111.51
C ALA A 242 5.78 70.61 -112.72
N GLN A 243 4.99 69.54 -112.51
CA GLN A 243 4.28 68.84 -113.58
C GLN A 243 3.22 69.75 -114.23
N VAL A 244 2.50 70.57 -113.46
CA VAL A 244 1.54 71.57 -113.96
C VAL A 244 2.26 72.68 -114.74
N GLU A 245 3.41 73.17 -114.27
CA GLU A 245 4.21 74.14 -115.02
C GLU A 245 4.77 73.54 -116.32
N ILE A 246 5.27 72.29 -116.30
CA ILE A 246 5.69 71.56 -117.49
C ILE A 246 4.53 71.41 -118.48
N ALA A 247 3.30 71.15 -118.02
CA ALA A 247 2.12 71.09 -118.88
C ALA A 247 1.79 72.46 -119.51
N LYS A 248 1.85 73.54 -118.73
CA LYS A 248 1.68 74.92 -119.21
C LYS A 248 2.75 75.30 -120.25
N LEU A 249 4.03 75.03 -119.97
CA LEU A 249 5.14 75.29 -120.88
C LEU A 249 5.02 74.45 -122.17
N LYS A 250 4.60 73.18 -122.09
CA LYS A 250 4.28 72.36 -123.27
C LYS A 250 3.14 72.99 -124.10
N ALA A 251 2.09 73.51 -123.48
CA ALA A 251 0.99 74.17 -124.17
C ALA A 251 1.43 75.49 -124.85
N GLU A 252 2.22 76.31 -124.17
CA GLU A 252 2.80 77.54 -124.75
C GLU A 252 3.79 77.24 -125.88
N LEU A 253 4.59 76.17 -125.76
CA LEU A 253 5.49 75.70 -126.80
C LEU A 253 4.72 75.15 -128.02
N HIS A 254 3.61 74.44 -127.82
CA HIS A 254 2.70 74.05 -128.91
C HIS A 254 2.05 75.26 -129.60
N LYS A 255 1.65 76.28 -128.82
CA LYS A 255 1.13 77.56 -129.35
C LYS A 255 2.20 78.32 -130.13
N GLY A 256 3.47 78.26 -129.70
CA GLY A 256 4.63 78.79 -130.41
C GLY A 256 4.89 78.05 -131.73
N ARG A 257 4.98 76.71 -131.69
CA ARG A 257 5.09 75.85 -132.88
C ARG A 257 3.96 76.09 -133.88
N SER A 258 2.73 76.26 -133.41
CA SER A 258 1.58 76.59 -134.25
C SER A 258 1.72 77.96 -134.94
N LYS A 259 2.16 78.99 -134.23
CA LYS A 259 2.48 80.30 -134.84
C LYS A 259 3.59 80.20 -135.89
N ILE A 260 4.65 79.45 -135.61
CA ILE A 260 5.76 79.24 -136.55
C ILE A 260 5.27 78.46 -137.78
N ALA A 261 4.49 77.39 -137.61
CA ALA A 261 3.91 76.63 -138.72
C ALA A 261 2.97 77.50 -139.59
N ALA A 262 2.16 78.38 -138.97
CA ALA A 262 1.33 79.34 -139.69
C ALA A 262 2.17 80.38 -140.45
N ALA A 263 3.27 80.86 -139.86
CA ALA A 263 4.20 81.78 -140.52
C ALA A 263 4.96 81.12 -141.68
N VAL A 264 5.46 79.89 -141.52
CA VAL A 264 6.09 79.11 -142.59
C VAL A 264 5.08 78.81 -143.71
N ALA A 265 3.83 78.48 -143.38
CA ALA A 265 2.78 78.32 -144.38
C ALA A 265 2.35 79.65 -145.05
N ALA A 266 2.64 80.80 -144.45
CA ALA A 266 2.49 82.11 -145.09
C ALA A 266 3.71 82.47 -145.95
N GLU A 267 4.91 82.06 -145.55
CA GLU A 267 6.15 82.22 -146.32
C GLU A 267 6.16 81.32 -147.58
N GLU A 268 5.68 80.08 -147.47
CA GLU A 268 5.43 79.18 -148.60
C GLU A 268 4.37 79.75 -149.55
N ARG A 269 3.31 80.39 -149.03
CA ARG A 269 2.37 81.15 -149.87
C ARG A 269 3.06 82.33 -150.56
N ALA A 270 3.83 83.15 -149.86
CA ALA A 270 4.56 84.26 -150.47
C ALA A 270 5.60 83.81 -151.52
N LYS A 271 6.25 82.64 -151.34
CA LYS A 271 7.14 82.02 -152.34
C LYS A 271 6.37 81.51 -153.56
N THR A 272 5.28 80.79 -153.34
CA THR A 272 4.44 80.26 -154.43
C THR A 272 3.75 81.39 -155.20
N GLU A 273 3.20 82.39 -154.52
CA GLU A 273 2.70 83.66 -155.10
C GLU A 273 3.78 84.38 -155.92
N LYS A 274 5.01 84.52 -155.40
CA LYS A 274 6.14 85.10 -156.15
C LYS A 274 6.47 84.28 -157.41
N SER A 275 6.42 82.95 -157.35
CA SER A 275 6.62 82.09 -158.52
C SER A 275 5.45 82.15 -159.51
N ALA A 276 4.21 82.29 -159.03
CA ALA A 276 3.01 82.45 -159.85
C ALA A 276 2.98 83.81 -160.55
N VAL A 277 3.40 84.89 -159.89
CA VAL A 277 3.62 86.20 -160.52
C VAL A 277 4.72 86.13 -161.58
N TYR A 278 5.82 85.39 -161.34
CA TYR A 278 6.88 85.20 -162.33
C TYR A 278 6.38 84.41 -163.55
N ALA A 279 5.62 83.33 -163.34
CA ALA A 279 4.97 82.56 -164.40
C ALA A 279 3.93 83.38 -165.17
N ALA A 280 3.12 84.19 -164.48
CA ALA A 280 2.17 85.11 -165.10
C ALA A 280 2.87 86.20 -165.91
N LEU A 281 4.06 86.67 -165.49
CA LEU A 281 4.86 87.63 -166.25
C LEU A 281 5.39 87.00 -167.55
N GLN A 282 5.81 85.73 -167.51
CA GLN A 282 6.19 84.96 -168.70
C GLN A 282 4.99 84.69 -169.61
N GLN A 283 3.84 84.31 -169.06
CA GLN A 283 2.60 84.13 -169.82
C GLN A 283 2.12 85.43 -170.44
N LEU A 284 2.21 86.57 -169.75
CA LEU A 284 1.83 87.88 -170.31
C LEU A 284 2.81 88.34 -171.41
N ALA A 285 4.09 87.99 -171.33
CA ALA A 285 5.04 88.21 -172.42
C ALA A 285 4.69 87.36 -173.65
N VAL A 286 4.38 86.07 -173.44
CA VAL A 286 3.91 85.17 -174.51
C VAL A 286 2.58 85.65 -175.07
N GLU A 287 1.61 86.07 -174.25
CA GLU A 287 0.33 86.62 -174.72
C GLU A 287 0.48 87.99 -175.40
N ALA A 288 1.50 88.79 -175.10
CA ALA A 288 1.78 90.03 -175.83
C ALA A 288 2.34 89.75 -177.24
N GLU A 289 3.13 88.69 -177.41
CA GLU A 289 3.55 88.21 -178.74
C GLU A 289 2.44 87.45 -179.46
N GLU A 290 1.70 86.60 -178.76
CA GLU A 290 0.55 85.90 -179.32
C GLU A 290 -0.60 86.85 -179.65
N ALA A 291 -0.82 87.97 -178.95
CA ALA A 291 -1.82 88.97 -179.33
C ALA A 291 -1.47 89.63 -180.68
N LYS A 292 -0.18 89.91 -180.92
CA LYS A 292 0.34 90.36 -182.24
C LYS A 292 0.13 89.30 -183.34
N GLN A 293 0.07 88.01 -182.99
CA GLN A 293 -0.11 86.90 -183.94
C GLN A 293 -1.58 86.44 -184.10
N LYS A 294 -2.39 86.49 -183.05
CA LYS A 294 -3.82 86.12 -182.99
C LYS A 294 -4.71 87.19 -183.61
N TYR A 295 -4.35 88.48 -183.51
CA TYR A 295 -4.99 89.50 -184.37
C TYR A 295 -4.80 89.20 -185.87
N ARG A 296 -3.68 88.55 -186.24
CA ARG A 296 -3.42 88.12 -187.63
C ARG A 296 -4.10 86.80 -188.00
N ARG A 297 -4.44 85.92 -187.04
CA ARG A 297 -4.99 84.57 -187.29
C ARG A 297 -5.92 84.08 -186.17
N LEU A 298 -7.13 83.68 -186.57
CA LEU A 298 -8.18 83.03 -185.76
C LEU A 298 -8.84 83.94 -184.71
N LYS A 299 -10.12 84.34 -184.84
CA LYS A 299 -11.17 83.91 -185.80
C LYS A 299 -11.59 82.42 -185.68
N ALA A 300 -11.50 81.80 -184.48
CA ALA A 300 -12.22 80.56 -184.05
C ALA A 300 -12.02 80.20 -182.54
N SER A 301 -12.95 79.42 -181.95
CA SER A 301 -13.13 78.93 -180.54
C SER A 301 -12.53 77.52 -180.23
N GLY A 302 -12.48 76.88 -179.01
CA GLY A 302 -12.73 77.22 -177.57
C GLY A 302 -13.14 76.03 -176.61
N LYS A 303 -12.82 76.06 -175.26
CA LYS A 303 -13.36 75.34 -174.02
C LYS A 303 -12.80 73.98 -173.37
N LEU A 304 -12.46 74.00 -172.04
CA LEU A 304 -12.75 73.12 -170.80
C LEU A 304 -12.33 71.58 -170.65
N PRO A 305 -12.53 70.78 -169.50
CA PRO A 305 -12.07 70.83 -168.04
C PRO A 305 -11.76 69.46 -167.21
N GLU A 306 -11.32 69.54 -165.90
CA GLU A 306 -11.61 68.74 -164.59
C GLU A 306 -11.05 67.34 -163.99
N GLU A 307 -11.02 67.20 -162.61
CA GLU A 307 -11.23 66.05 -161.58
C GLU A 307 -10.20 65.11 -160.73
N SER A 308 -10.44 64.97 -159.37
CA SER A 308 -10.37 63.84 -158.28
C SER A 308 -9.14 63.03 -157.61
N GLY A 309 -9.24 62.46 -156.34
CA GLY A 309 -8.32 61.40 -155.66
C GLY A 309 -8.19 61.21 -154.05
N SER A 310 -7.73 60.06 -153.41
CA SER A 310 -7.76 59.75 -151.88
C SER A 310 -6.75 58.73 -151.12
N PHE A 311 -6.68 58.71 -149.72
CA PHE A 311 -6.43 57.59 -148.67
C PHE A 311 -5.01 57.05 -148.07
N PHE A 312 -4.78 56.83 -146.71
CA PHE A 312 -3.83 55.78 -146.06
C PHE A 312 -3.13 55.95 -144.59
N PRO A 313 -2.15 55.11 -144.06
CA PRO A 313 -1.93 54.72 -142.58
C PRO A 313 -0.50 54.32 -141.90
N PHE A 314 -0.43 53.96 -140.56
CA PHE A 314 0.47 53.00 -139.74
C PHE A 314 1.72 53.39 -138.79
N ILE A 315 2.34 52.46 -137.96
CA ILE A 315 3.01 52.61 -136.57
C ILE A 315 4.32 51.72 -136.24
N ILE A 316 5.15 51.93 -135.14
CA ILE A 316 6.37 51.11 -134.67
C ILE A 316 6.84 51.21 -133.12
N GLN A 317 7.97 50.56 -132.62
CA GLN A 317 8.50 50.30 -131.20
C GLN A 317 10.10 50.43 -130.99
N HIS A 318 10.96 50.05 -129.95
CA HIS A 318 11.01 49.27 -128.64
C HIS A 318 12.35 49.33 -127.74
N GLU A 319 12.42 48.67 -126.52
CA GLU A 319 13.57 48.17 -125.60
C GLU A 319 14.56 49.12 -124.77
N TYR A 320 15.48 48.80 -123.77
CA TYR A 320 16.43 47.69 -123.31
C TYR A 320 16.84 47.63 -121.74
N SER A 321 18.00 47.06 -121.25
CA SER A 321 18.50 46.83 -119.80
C SER A 321 20.08 46.89 -119.58
N THR A 322 20.92 46.58 -118.52
CA THR A 322 21.05 45.78 -117.20
C THR A 322 22.31 46.28 -116.32
N GLN A 323 23.05 45.79 -115.24
CA GLN A 323 23.23 44.68 -114.19
C GLN A 323 24.34 45.01 -113.06
N SER A 324 24.53 44.29 -111.89
CA SER A 324 25.64 44.45 -110.83
C SER A 324 25.92 43.28 -109.78
N ARG A 325 26.95 43.29 -108.85
CA ARG A 325 27.45 42.14 -107.94
C ARG A 325 28.56 42.37 -106.78
N GLU A 326 28.54 41.64 -105.60
CA GLU A 326 29.58 41.18 -104.51
C GLU A 326 30.47 42.13 -103.59
N ASP A 327 31.22 41.81 -102.46
CA ASP A 327 31.38 40.77 -101.34
C ASP A 327 32.50 41.12 -100.22
N SER A 328 32.65 40.48 -98.99
CA SER A 328 33.92 40.32 -98.13
C SER A 328 33.89 39.87 -96.56
N TYR A 329 34.49 38.70 -96.18
CA TYR A 329 35.33 38.26 -94.96
C TYR A 329 34.92 38.11 -93.41
N CYS A 330 35.76 37.45 -92.54
CA CYS A 330 35.37 36.46 -91.45
C CYS A 330 36.19 36.29 -90.07
N GLU A 331 35.58 35.57 -89.07
CA GLU A 331 36.04 34.76 -87.85
C GLU A 331 36.94 35.35 -86.69
N SER A 332 37.27 34.74 -85.49
CA SER A 332 37.32 33.36 -84.85
C SER A 332 37.15 33.37 -83.27
N LYS A 333 36.67 32.34 -82.50
CA LYS A 333 37.28 31.17 -81.71
C LYS A 333 38.34 31.42 -80.58
N ALA A 334 38.63 30.59 -79.53
CA ALA A 334 37.93 29.56 -78.66
C ALA A 334 38.89 28.89 -77.58
N GLY A 335 38.39 28.20 -76.52
CA GLY A 335 39.12 27.28 -75.56
C GLY A 335 39.43 27.84 -74.12
N ASN A 336 39.41 27.17 -72.95
CA ASN A 336 39.60 25.76 -72.41
C ASN A 336 41.09 25.42 -72.06
N GLU A 337 41.50 24.67 -71.00
CA GLU A 337 40.85 23.82 -69.96
C GLU A 337 41.78 23.51 -68.71
N GLU A 338 41.20 22.95 -67.62
CA GLU A 338 41.69 22.12 -66.46
C GLU A 338 43.15 22.06 -65.88
N SER A 339 43.29 21.91 -64.53
CA SER A 339 43.74 20.66 -63.82
C SER A 339 44.48 20.77 -62.43
N ASP A 340 44.16 19.85 -61.51
CA ASP A 340 44.88 19.20 -60.36
C ASP A 340 45.64 19.90 -59.17
N ASN A 341 45.07 19.76 -57.96
CA ASN A 341 45.55 18.95 -56.78
C ASN A 341 46.65 19.41 -55.75
N MET A 342 46.63 18.72 -54.59
CA MET A 342 47.56 18.60 -53.45
C MET A 342 47.50 19.55 -52.21
N LYS A 343 48.06 19.05 -51.08
CA LYS A 343 47.95 19.53 -49.68
C LYS A 343 49.20 20.29 -49.20
N THR A 344 49.09 21.11 -48.13
CA THR A 344 49.95 21.04 -46.91
C THR A 344 49.46 21.91 -45.72
N ASP A 345 50.07 21.68 -44.55
CA ASP A 345 49.82 22.19 -43.19
C ASP A 345 49.51 23.69 -42.95
N VAL A 346 48.88 23.95 -41.80
CA VAL A 346 48.68 25.28 -41.19
C VAL A 346 49.56 25.44 -39.94
N GLN A 347 50.46 26.42 -39.95
CA GLN A 347 51.38 26.70 -38.84
C GLN A 347 50.85 27.82 -37.93
N VAL A 348 50.38 27.47 -36.72
CA VAL A 348 49.93 28.45 -35.71
C VAL A 348 51.12 28.93 -34.87
N THR A 349 51.29 30.25 -34.75
CA THR A 349 52.35 30.89 -33.95
C THR A 349 51.74 31.62 -32.75
N ILE A 350 52.23 31.33 -31.54
CA ILE A 350 51.77 31.94 -30.28
C ILE A 350 52.78 33.01 -29.83
N LEU A 351 52.29 34.11 -29.26
CA LEU A 351 53.11 35.25 -28.85
C LEU A 351 53.83 35.01 -27.50
N LYS A 352 55.07 35.50 -27.43
CA LYS A 352 56.04 35.19 -26.37
C LYS A 352 55.60 35.67 -24.96
N GLU A 353 54.78 36.71 -24.87
CA GLU A 353 54.29 37.25 -23.60
C GLU A 353 53.28 36.34 -22.87
N GLU A 354 52.47 35.58 -23.61
CA GLU A 354 51.43 34.70 -23.03
C GLU A 354 52.07 33.54 -22.26
N TYR A 355 53.09 32.91 -22.85
CA TYR A 355 53.89 31.87 -22.21
C TYR A 355 54.57 32.36 -20.92
N GLY A 356 55.09 33.60 -20.94
CA GLY A 356 55.71 34.23 -19.77
C GLY A 356 54.76 34.45 -18.59
N SER A 357 53.45 34.55 -18.86
CA SER A 357 52.41 34.70 -17.82
C SER A 357 52.04 33.35 -17.19
N LEU A 358 52.03 32.28 -17.98
CA LEU A 358 51.72 30.92 -17.51
C LEU A 358 52.80 30.37 -16.56
N VAL A 359 54.08 30.58 -16.88
CA VAL A 359 55.22 30.12 -16.05
C VAL A 359 55.26 30.81 -14.68
N LYS A 360 54.73 32.04 -14.54
CA LYS A 360 54.66 32.74 -13.25
C LYS A 360 53.61 32.12 -12.32
N LYS A 361 52.46 31.68 -12.84
CA LYS A 361 51.44 30.98 -12.04
C LYS A 361 51.96 29.67 -11.47
N ALA A 362 52.69 28.87 -12.26
CA ALA A 362 53.26 27.60 -11.80
C ALA A 362 54.19 27.79 -10.58
N LYS A 363 55.14 28.73 -10.66
CA LYS A 363 56.11 29.00 -9.58
C LYS A 363 55.49 29.52 -8.28
N GLN A 364 54.26 30.01 -8.32
CA GLN A 364 53.54 30.47 -7.13
C GLN A 364 52.83 29.31 -6.39
N ALA A 365 52.54 28.21 -7.09
CA ALA A 365 51.96 27.00 -6.49
C ALA A 365 53.02 26.16 -5.74
N ASP A 366 54.23 26.01 -6.31
CA ASP A 366 55.32 25.25 -5.68
C ASP A 366 55.72 25.80 -4.29
N THR A 367 55.49 27.09 -4.04
CA THR A 367 55.73 27.72 -2.73
C THR A 367 54.89 27.17 -1.59
N PHE A 368 53.82 26.42 -1.86
CA PHE A 368 52.98 25.76 -0.84
C PHE A 368 53.43 24.34 -0.48
N LEU A 369 54.47 23.78 -1.14
CA LEU A 369 54.96 22.42 -0.91
C LEU A 369 56.29 22.37 -0.14
N LYS A 370 56.34 23.06 1.01
CA LYS A 370 57.31 22.79 2.07
C LYS A 370 56.59 22.63 3.42
N PRO A 371 56.81 21.53 4.16
CA PRO A 371 56.26 21.40 5.51
C PRO A 371 56.94 22.39 6.46
N GLY A 372 56.18 23.36 6.96
CA GLY A 372 56.59 24.23 8.07
C GLY A 372 56.69 23.41 9.36
N LEU A 373 57.69 23.71 10.20
CA LEU A 373 58.14 22.81 11.28
C LEU A 373 57.30 22.85 12.57
N GLU A 374 56.11 23.46 12.54
CA GLU A 374 55.40 23.90 13.76
C GLU A 374 54.13 23.09 14.08
N ASP A 375 53.64 22.26 13.16
CA ASP A 375 52.32 21.59 13.30
C ASP A 375 52.40 20.11 13.78
N SER A 376 53.54 19.72 14.36
CA SER A 376 53.86 18.33 14.72
C SER A 376 52.80 17.69 15.62
N HIS A 377 52.38 18.38 16.69
CA HIS A 377 51.47 17.82 17.69
C HIS A 377 50.00 17.78 17.23
N GLN A 378 49.55 18.71 16.37
CA GLN A 378 48.20 18.66 15.82
C GLN A 378 48.08 17.51 14.81
N SER A 379 49.07 17.38 13.92
CA SER A 379 49.19 16.26 12.98
C SER A 379 49.27 14.91 13.71
N GLU A 380 50.02 14.81 14.80
CA GLU A 380 50.12 13.59 15.61
C GLU A 380 48.81 13.25 16.34
N ASN A 381 48.06 14.24 16.83
CA ASN A 381 46.76 14.03 17.48
C ASN A 381 45.70 13.60 16.46
N LEU A 382 45.59 14.30 15.32
CA LEU A 382 44.68 13.92 14.22
C LEU A 382 44.99 12.51 13.68
N LYS A 383 46.27 12.11 13.66
CA LYS A 383 46.68 10.74 13.31
C LYS A 383 46.17 9.70 14.33
N LYS A 384 46.26 9.98 15.63
CA LYS A 384 45.72 9.10 16.70
C LYS A 384 44.20 9.01 16.64
N GLU A 385 43.51 10.12 16.38
CA GLU A 385 42.06 10.13 16.18
C GLU A 385 41.64 9.33 14.94
N LEU A 386 42.39 9.44 13.84
CA LEU A 386 42.18 8.66 12.62
C LEU A 386 42.41 7.15 12.86
N GLU A 387 43.40 6.78 13.65
CA GLU A 387 43.68 5.39 14.04
C GLU A 387 42.54 4.80 14.90
N ILE A 388 42.07 5.55 15.91
CA ILE A 388 40.90 5.20 16.75
C ILE A 388 39.62 5.10 15.90
N ALA A 389 39.40 6.03 14.96
CA ALA A 389 38.27 6.00 14.04
C ALA A 389 38.32 4.78 13.10
N THR A 390 39.50 4.44 12.59
CA THR A 390 39.74 3.27 11.74
C THR A 390 39.44 1.97 12.49
N GLY A 391 39.88 1.86 13.75
CA GLY A 391 39.54 0.73 14.62
C GLY A 391 38.02 0.59 14.84
N LYS A 392 37.33 1.68 15.17
CA LYS A 392 35.87 1.70 15.31
C LYS A 392 35.15 1.31 14.01
N ILE A 393 35.63 1.76 12.85
CA ILE A 393 35.08 1.36 11.53
C ILE A 393 35.24 -0.15 11.30
N ALA A 394 36.38 -0.75 11.68
CA ALA A 394 36.57 -2.20 11.60
C ALA A 394 35.60 -2.97 12.51
N GLU A 395 35.39 -2.50 13.75
CA GLU A 395 34.38 -3.10 14.64
C GLU A 395 32.95 -2.99 14.07
N PHE A 396 32.56 -1.83 13.53
CA PHE A 396 31.24 -1.66 12.93
C PHE A 396 31.04 -2.57 11.71
N ARG A 397 32.07 -2.80 10.89
CA ARG A 397 32.05 -3.77 9.78
C ARG A 397 31.82 -5.19 10.28
N MET A 398 32.61 -5.66 11.25
CA MET A 398 32.43 -7.00 11.84
C MET A 398 31.02 -7.19 12.44
N ARG A 399 30.47 -6.16 13.10
CA ARG A 399 29.09 -6.20 13.64
C ARG A 399 28.04 -6.24 12.53
N ALA A 400 28.24 -5.53 11.42
CA ALA A 400 27.36 -5.58 10.26
C ALA A 400 27.42 -6.94 9.55
N GLU A 401 28.60 -7.52 9.34
CA GLU A 401 28.80 -8.86 8.77
C GLU A 401 28.13 -9.95 9.62
N GLN A 402 28.22 -9.85 10.94
CA GLN A 402 27.46 -10.74 11.85
C GLN A 402 25.95 -10.50 11.79
N ALA A 403 25.48 -9.26 11.60
CA ALA A 403 24.06 -8.97 11.47
C ALA A 403 23.48 -9.55 10.17
N ILE A 404 24.19 -9.40 9.05
CA ILE A 404 23.86 -10.02 7.75
C ILE A 404 23.83 -11.55 7.91
N SER A 405 24.87 -12.14 8.52
CA SER A 405 24.93 -13.61 8.74
C SER A 405 23.76 -14.14 9.57
N ARG A 406 23.23 -13.35 10.52
CA ARG A 406 22.02 -13.70 11.30
C ARG A 406 20.73 -13.51 10.48
N ALA A 407 20.66 -12.50 9.61
CA ALA A 407 19.53 -12.27 8.72
C ALA A 407 19.39 -13.39 7.67
N ASP A 408 20.48 -13.75 7.00
CA ASP A 408 20.55 -14.87 6.04
C ASP A 408 20.09 -16.20 6.67
N ALA A 409 20.50 -16.45 7.93
CA ALA A 409 20.09 -17.64 8.67
C ALA A 409 18.58 -17.63 8.99
N ALA A 410 18.04 -16.48 9.40
CA ALA A 410 16.63 -16.30 9.67
C ALA A 410 15.75 -16.42 8.40
N GLU A 411 16.21 -15.91 7.26
CA GLU A 411 15.53 -16.07 5.97
C GLU A 411 15.47 -17.54 5.55
N ARG A 412 16.57 -18.29 5.67
CA ARG A 412 16.59 -19.73 5.36
C ARG A 412 15.63 -20.53 6.27
N ALA A 413 15.63 -20.24 7.57
CA ALA A 413 14.71 -20.87 8.51
C ALA A 413 13.22 -20.53 8.20
N LYS A 414 12.94 -19.29 7.80
CA LYS A 414 11.61 -18.87 7.33
C LYS A 414 11.18 -19.66 6.09
N LEU A 415 12.06 -19.77 5.08
CA LEU A 415 11.77 -20.51 3.84
C LEU A 415 11.47 -21.99 4.10
N GLU A 416 12.19 -22.62 5.02
CA GLU A 416 11.91 -24.01 5.43
C GLU A 416 10.52 -24.15 6.07
N LEU A 417 10.16 -23.25 6.99
CA LEU A 417 8.84 -23.23 7.61
C LEU A 417 7.72 -22.97 6.60
N GLU A 418 7.92 -22.07 5.63
CA GLU A 418 6.97 -21.84 4.54
C GLU A 418 6.80 -23.08 3.65
N GLU A 419 7.86 -23.85 3.40
CA GLU A 419 7.78 -25.12 2.66
C GLU A 419 7.02 -26.19 3.46
N GLN A 420 7.25 -26.29 4.78
CA GLN A 420 6.49 -27.18 5.67
C GLN A 420 5.00 -26.80 5.69
N ILE A 421 4.67 -25.51 5.80
CA ILE A 421 3.30 -24.99 5.73
C ILE A 421 2.66 -25.30 4.37
N LYS A 422 3.41 -25.19 3.27
CA LYS A 422 2.95 -25.56 1.91
C LYS A 422 2.61 -27.05 1.82
N LYS A 423 3.49 -27.94 2.32
CA LYS A 423 3.26 -29.40 2.40
C LYS A 423 2.02 -29.75 3.24
N LEU A 424 1.80 -29.06 4.37
CA LEU A 424 0.62 -29.24 5.22
C LEU A 424 -0.68 -28.75 4.54
N LYS A 425 -0.65 -27.58 3.90
CA LYS A 425 -1.77 -27.05 3.09
C LYS A 425 -2.14 -28.02 1.96
N GLU A 426 -1.14 -28.57 1.26
CA GLU A 426 -1.37 -29.57 0.22
C GLU A 426 -1.97 -30.87 0.78
N ARG A 427 -1.43 -31.43 1.88
CA ARG A 427 -1.99 -32.63 2.53
C ARG A 427 -3.44 -32.41 2.97
N LYS A 428 -3.77 -31.21 3.49
CA LYS A 428 -5.15 -30.81 3.85
C LYS A 428 -6.05 -30.72 2.61
N ALA A 429 -5.56 -30.17 1.49
CA ALA A 429 -6.28 -30.11 0.22
C ALA A 429 -6.52 -31.50 -0.39
N ARG A 430 -5.49 -32.36 -0.47
CA ARG A 430 -5.60 -33.76 -0.90
C ARG A 430 -6.63 -34.53 -0.07
N ARG A 431 -6.61 -34.38 1.28
CA ARG A 431 -7.63 -34.99 2.16
C ARG A 431 -9.03 -34.47 1.89
N LYS A 432 -9.21 -33.17 1.65
CA LYS A 432 -10.51 -32.58 1.28
C LYS A 432 -11.02 -33.15 -0.04
N ALA A 433 -10.17 -33.21 -1.07
CA ALA A 433 -10.53 -33.75 -2.39
C ALA A 433 -10.93 -35.23 -2.31
N ALA A 434 -10.19 -36.05 -1.57
CA ALA A 434 -10.54 -37.46 -1.36
C ALA A 434 -11.90 -37.63 -0.65
N LEU A 435 -12.21 -36.80 0.35
CA LEU A 435 -13.51 -36.81 1.03
C LEU A 435 -14.67 -36.36 0.11
N THR A 436 -14.42 -35.41 -0.80
CA THR A 436 -15.40 -35.03 -1.83
C THR A 436 -15.64 -36.18 -2.81
N ALA A 437 -14.58 -36.79 -3.35
CA ALA A 437 -14.69 -37.92 -4.28
C ALA A 437 -15.41 -39.13 -3.65
N LEU A 438 -15.17 -39.42 -2.37
CA LEU A 438 -15.92 -40.45 -1.65
C LEU A 438 -17.41 -40.11 -1.51
N ARG A 439 -17.78 -38.85 -1.30
CA ARG A 439 -19.20 -38.41 -1.31
C ARG A 439 -19.83 -38.55 -2.69
N GLU A 440 -19.12 -38.17 -3.75
CA GLU A 440 -19.58 -38.33 -5.14
C GLU A 440 -19.79 -39.81 -5.50
N VAL A 441 -18.90 -40.71 -5.06
CA VAL A 441 -19.06 -42.16 -5.21
C VAL A 441 -20.26 -42.69 -4.40
N SER A 442 -20.45 -42.26 -3.15
CA SER A 442 -21.62 -42.65 -2.35
C SER A 442 -22.93 -42.21 -2.99
N VAL A 443 -23.05 -40.94 -3.41
CA VAL A 443 -24.25 -40.42 -4.09
C VAL A 443 -24.47 -41.13 -5.43
N SER A 444 -23.40 -41.41 -6.19
CA SER A 444 -23.49 -42.19 -7.44
C SER A 444 -23.91 -43.65 -7.23
N LYS A 445 -23.65 -44.21 -6.05
CA LYS A 445 -24.12 -45.54 -5.65
C LYS A 445 -25.59 -45.50 -5.23
N GLU A 446 -25.96 -44.53 -4.39
CA GLU A 446 -27.31 -44.32 -3.88
C GLU A 446 -28.33 -44.09 -5.02
N ILE A 447 -27.98 -43.26 -6.01
CA ILE A 447 -28.79 -43.02 -7.22
C ILE A 447 -28.94 -44.31 -8.07
N LYS A 448 -27.93 -45.19 -8.09
CA LYS A 448 -28.00 -46.47 -8.79
C LYS A 448 -28.84 -47.51 -8.04
N GLU A 449 -28.74 -47.59 -6.71
CA GLU A 449 -29.51 -48.54 -5.90
C GLU A 449 -31.01 -48.19 -5.88
N VAL A 450 -31.37 -46.88 -5.87
CA VAL A 450 -32.76 -46.41 -6.07
C VAL A 450 -33.34 -46.81 -7.44
N SER A 451 -32.48 -47.04 -8.44
CA SER A 451 -32.91 -47.44 -9.78
C SER A 451 -33.19 -48.94 -9.93
N SER A 452 -32.86 -49.79 -8.94
CA SER A 452 -32.94 -51.25 -9.09
C SER A 452 -33.19 -52.04 -7.80
N SER A 453 -34.36 -51.89 -7.18
CA SER A 453 -34.99 -53.00 -6.45
C SER A 453 -36.51 -52.83 -6.28
N LYS A 454 -37.26 -53.88 -6.61
CA LYS A 454 -38.57 -54.16 -6.02
C LYS A 454 -38.39 -55.25 -4.95
N GLU A 455 -39.28 -55.25 -3.97
CA GLU A 455 -39.69 -56.42 -3.19
C GLU A 455 -38.58 -57.36 -2.66
N THR A 456 -38.27 -57.24 -1.37
CA THR A 456 -38.28 -58.42 -0.49
C THR A 456 -38.44 -57.99 0.96
N SER A 457 -38.86 -58.92 1.82
CA SER A 457 -39.18 -58.65 3.22
C SER A 457 -38.30 -59.46 4.18
N ASN A 458 -38.05 -58.83 5.33
CA ASN A 458 -37.87 -59.44 6.66
C ASN A 458 -36.46 -59.78 7.19
N THR A 459 -36.37 -59.70 8.52
CA THR A 459 -35.43 -60.38 9.44
C THR A 459 -34.02 -59.80 9.66
N PHE A 460 -33.94 -58.95 10.70
CA PHE A 460 -32.88 -58.90 11.74
C PHE A 460 -31.39 -59.05 11.36
N ARG A 461 -30.60 -57.99 11.66
CA ARG A 461 -29.46 -58.08 12.59
C ARG A 461 -29.31 -56.79 13.41
N TYR A 462 -29.20 -56.92 14.73
CA TYR A 462 -28.63 -55.88 15.58
C TYR A 462 -27.11 -55.98 15.53
N TYR A 463 -26.43 -54.90 15.11
CA TYR A 463 -25.04 -54.61 15.45
C TYR A 463 -24.90 -53.11 15.67
N ASN A 464 -24.07 -52.71 16.63
CA ASN A 464 -23.94 -51.32 17.07
C ASN A 464 -23.20 -50.49 16.02
N GLY A 465 -23.96 -49.85 15.12
CA GLY A 465 -23.45 -48.70 14.36
C GLY A 465 -23.13 -47.53 15.30
N PRO A 466 -22.23 -46.61 14.91
CA PRO A 466 -21.89 -45.46 15.74
C PRO A 466 -23.14 -44.59 16.00
N LYS A 467 -23.47 -44.37 17.27
CA LYS A 467 -24.59 -43.50 17.68
C LYS A 467 -24.38 -42.08 17.14
N VAL A 468 -25.29 -41.63 16.29
CA VAL A 468 -25.27 -40.26 15.74
C VAL A 468 -26.00 -39.35 16.73
N TYR A 469 -25.24 -38.53 17.46
CA TYR A 469 -25.77 -37.51 18.35
C TYR A 469 -25.95 -36.19 17.61
N GLN A 470 -27.07 -35.52 17.84
CA GLN A 470 -27.29 -34.16 17.35
C GLN A 470 -26.89 -33.16 18.45
N PRO A 471 -25.98 -32.20 18.19
CA PRO A 471 -25.68 -31.15 19.14
C PRO A 471 -26.83 -30.14 19.18
N LEU A 472 -27.39 -29.91 20.37
CA LEU A 472 -28.20 -28.73 20.63
C LEU A 472 -27.27 -27.56 21.02
N GLY A 473 -27.75 -26.34 20.78
CA GLY A 473 -26.92 -25.14 20.77
C GLY A 473 -26.31 -24.72 22.12
N TYR A 474 -25.46 -23.70 22.05
CA TYR A 474 -24.87 -23.04 23.21
C TYR A 474 -25.95 -22.34 24.04
N GLU A 475 -25.95 -22.61 25.35
CA GLU A 475 -26.60 -21.79 26.38
C GLU A 475 -25.50 -21.38 27.39
N HIS A 476 -25.75 -20.34 28.19
CA HIS A 476 -24.70 -19.57 28.89
C HIS A 476 -23.69 -20.37 29.75
N GLU A 477 -22.54 -19.72 29.97
CA GLU A 477 -21.19 -20.21 30.27
C GLU A 477 -20.99 -21.23 31.41
N ASN A 478 -22.01 -21.51 32.23
CA ASN A 478 -21.92 -22.41 33.39
C ASN A 478 -22.36 -23.86 33.13
N PHE A 479 -22.92 -24.20 31.96
CA PHE A 479 -23.31 -25.59 31.64
C PHE A 479 -22.84 -26.06 30.26
N GLY A 480 -21.91 -27.02 30.25
CA GLY A 480 -21.34 -27.59 29.03
C GLY A 480 -22.33 -28.36 28.15
N PHE A 481 -21.95 -28.54 26.89
CA PHE A 481 -22.80 -29.01 25.78
C PHE A 481 -23.74 -30.19 26.10
N LYS A 482 -24.96 -30.08 25.57
CA LYS A 482 -26.04 -31.08 25.61
C LYS A 482 -26.12 -31.81 24.27
N LEU A 483 -25.83 -33.12 24.27
CA LEU A 483 -25.96 -33.99 23.10
C LEU A 483 -27.28 -34.75 23.16
N TYR A 484 -28.02 -34.87 22.06
CA TYR A 484 -29.25 -35.65 22.01
C TYR A 484 -29.05 -36.98 21.31
N ASP A 485 -29.38 -38.08 22.00
CA ASP A 485 -29.43 -39.42 21.42
C ASP A 485 -30.72 -39.58 20.62
N LEU A 486 -30.60 -39.66 19.29
CA LEU A 486 -31.74 -39.81 18.39
C LEU A 486 -32.43 -41.19 18.50
N ILE A 487 -31.75 -42.19 19.06
CA ILE A 487 -32.24 -43.57 19.24
C ILE A 487 -32.94 -43.70 20.59
N GLU A 488 -32.29 -43.28 21.68
CA GLU A 488 -32.84 -43.36 23.04
C GLU A 488 -33.71 -42.16 23.45
N LYS A 489 -33.74 -41.09 22.65
CA LYS A 489 -34.48 -39.85 22.88
C LYS A 489 -34.12 -39.11 24.19
N LYS A 490 -32.86 -39.26 24.63
CA LYS A 490 -32.32 -38.69 25.88
C LYS A 490 -31.29 -37.59 25.60
N VAL A 491 -31.20 -36.64 26.53
CA VAL A 491 -30.10 -35.66 26.58
C VAL A 491 -28.95 -36.24 27.41
N ILE A 492 -27.74 -36.23 26.85
CA ILE A 492 -26.49 -36.60 27.50
C ILE A 492 -25.68 -35.32 27.72
N ARG A 493 -25.02 -35.19 28.88
CA ARG A 493 -24.14 -34.05 29.20
C ARG A 493 -22.69 -34.46 28.98
N ILE A 494 -21.83 -33.57 28.51
CA ILE A 494 -20.45 -33.91 28.17
C ILE A 494 -19.62 -34.49 29.33
N ARG A 495 -19.92 -34.17 30.60
CA ARG A 495 -19.24 -34.81 31.76
C ARG A 495 -19.44 -36.33 31.83
N ASP A 496 -20.51 -36.83 31.19
CA ASP A 496 -20.88 -38.23 31.15
C ASP A 496 -20.30 -38.93 29.88
N VAL A 497 -19.40 -38.27 29.12
CA VAL A 497 -18.83 -38.72 27.84
C VAL A 497 -17.30 -38.73 27.87
N VAL A 498 -16.68 -39.91 27.77
CA VAL A 498 -15.22 -40.06 27.69
C VAL A 498 -14.76 -39.93 26.24
N PHE A 499 -13.88 -38.97 25.97
CA PHE A 499 -13.27 -38.76 24.65
C PHE A 499 -11.89 -39.43 24.58
N LEU A 500 -11.78 -40.53 23.83
CA LEU A 500 -10.51 -41.20 23.53
C LEU A 500 -9.85 -40.56 22.30
N GLU A 501 -9.10 -39.49 22.52
CA GLU A 501 -8.36 -38.81 21.45
C GLU A 501 -7.16 -39.66 20.97
N ASN A 502 -6.89 -39.63 19.66
CA ASN A 502 -5.83 -40.37 18.96
C ASN A 502 -6.01 -41.89 18.77
N GLN A 503 -7.14 -42.50 19.16
CA GLN A 503 -7.47 -43.89 18.78
C GLN A 503 -8.37 -43.92 17.53
N THR A 504 -8.12 -44.85 16.59
CA THR A 504 -9.06 -45.13 15.49
C THR A 504 -10.00 -46.29 15.83
N ILE A 505 -11.10 -46.42 15.09
CA ILE A 505 -12.05 -47.53 15.27
C ILE A 505 -11.37 -48.90 15.04
N GLU A 506 -10.32 -48.96 14.23
CA GLU A 506 -9.52 -50.17 14.04
C GLU A 506 -8.65 -50.51 15.25
N ASP A 507 -8.30 -49.54 16.10
CA ASP A 507 -7.48 -49.75 17.30
C ASP A 507 -8.31 -50.30 18.47
N ILE A 508 -9.51 -49.75 18.67
CA ILE A 508 -10.48 -50.23 19.67
C ILE A 508 -10.82 -51.72 19.44
N ASN A 509 -10.84 -52.18 18.19
CA ASN A 509 -11.07 -53.59 17.83
C ASN A 509 -9.84 -54.51 17.99
N LYS A 510 -8.67 -53.99 18.40
CA LYS A 510 -7.45 -54.79 18.67
C LYS A 510 -7.35 -55.18 20.15
N ASP A 511 -7.71 -54.28 21.05
CA ASP A 511 -7.50 -54.46 22.50
C ASP A 511 -8.30 -55.64 23.11
N ASP A 512 -9.45 -55.99 22.50
CA ASP A 512 -10.24 -57.19 22.84
C ASP A 512 -9.51 -58.53 22.60
N LYS A 513 -8.31 -58.52 21.99
CA LYS A 513 -7.55 -59.73 21.60
C LYS A 513 -6.21 -59.94 22.30
N SER A 514 -5.79 -59.06 23.21
CA SER A 514 -4.48 -59.15 23.89
C SER A 514 -4.56 -58.98 25.41
N ARG A 515 -5.38 -59.80 26.07
CA ARG A 515 -5.35 -59.99 27.54
C ARG A 515 -4.64 -61.30 27.92
N SER A 516 -3.31 -61.26 27.99
CA SER A 516 -2.49 -62.31 28.62
C SER A 516 -1.11 -61.77 29.01
N SER A 517 -0.57 -62.29 30.12
CA SER A 517 0.69 -61.89 30.77
C SER A 517 0.63 -60.60 31.59
N ASN A 518 0.57 -60.84 32.90
CA ASN A 518 0.94 -59.96 33.99
C ASN A 518 2.32 -59.30 33.76
N ASP A 519 2.55 -58.16 34.40
CA ASP A 519 3.46 -58.08 35.55
C ASP A 519 3.10 -56.91 36.47
N ILE A 520 3.35 -57.05 37.78
CA ILE A 520 3.06 -56.05 38.83
C ILE A 520 4.21 -56.08 39.85
N PRO A 521 4.77 -54.91 40.21
CA PRO A 521 4.83 -54.51 41.62
C PRO A 521 4.31 -53.07 41.79
N THR A 522 3.15 -52.81 42.39
CA THR A 522 2.74 -52.98 43.82
C THR A 522 3.19 -51.81 44.70
N SER A 523 2.23 -50.95 45.08
CA SER A 523 2.12 -50.37 46.43
C SER A 523 0.74 -49.70 46.65
N LEU A 524 -0.18 -50.46 47.28
CA LEU A 524 -1.16 -50.05 48.31
C LEU A 524 -1.80 -48.62 48.18
N ASP A 525 -3.08 -48.39 47.86
CA ASP A 525 -4.36 -49.04 48.25
C ASP A 525 -4.70 -48.83 49.75
N PRO A 526 -5.96 -48.59 50.22
CA PRO A 526 -7.14 -47.98 49.55
C PRO A 526 -8.10 -47.11 50.45
N ASN A 527 -9.20 -46.66 49.85
CA ASN A 527 -10.58 -46.62 50.40
C ASN A 527 -11.07 -45.37 51.22
N PRO A 528 -12.37 -45.27 51.63
CA PRO A 528 -13.24 -44.25 51.01
C PRO A 528 -14.10 -43.46 52.03
N VAL A 529 -15.11 -42.70 51.55
CA VAL A 529 -16.51 -42.76 52.03
C VAL A 529 -17.40 -41.81 51.20
N SER A 530 -18.68 -42.15 51.03
CA SER A 530 -19.72 -41.21 50.55
C SER A 530 -20.70 -40.91 51.68
N VAL A 531 -20.99 -39.63 51.92
CA VAL A 531 -22.08 -39.18 52.79
C VAL A 531 -22.93 -38.15 52.02
N LEU A 532 -24.22 -38.12 52.34
CA LEU A 532 -25.29 -37.37 51.67
C LEU A 532 -26.02 -36.51 52.72
N VAL A 533 -27.19 -35.96 52.35
CA VAL A 533 -28.13 -35.23 53.23
C VAL A 533 -27.57 -33.85 53.72
N PRO A 534 -28.40 -32.93 54.26
CA PRO A 534 -28.97 -31.83 53.47
C PRO A 534 -28.60 -30.45 54.03
N VAL A 535 -29.24 -29.38 53.53
CA VAL A 535 -30.06 -28.47 54.37
C VAL A 535 -30.83 -27.49 53.48
N ASP A 536 -32.01 -27.11 53.97
CA ASP A 536 -33.02 -26.28 53.33
C ASP A 536 -32.61 -24.79 53.22
N PHE A 537 -33.26 -24.04 52.32
CA PHE A 537 -33.47 -22.61 52.50
C PHE A 537 -34.94 -22.28 52.22
N ASP A 538 -35.56 -21.56 53.16
CA ASP A 538 -37.01 -21.44 53.29
C ASP A 538 -37.57 -20.09 52.76
N HIS A 539 -38.89 -19.97 52.79
CA HIS A 539 -39.74 -18.97 52.12
C HIS A 539 -39.48 -17.47 52.44
N GLY A 540 -39.78 -16.61 51.45
CA GLY A 540 -39.94 -15.15 51.57
C GLY A 540 -39.43 -14.42 50.32
N ARG A 541 -40.21 -14.01 49.31
CA ARG A 541 -41.62 -13.56 49.17
C ARG A 541 -41.90 -12.18 49.80
N VAL A 542 -42.72 -11.37 49.10
CA VAL A 542 -43.34 -10.08 49.52
C VAL A 542 -42.39 -8.86 49.46
N GLU A 543 -42.70 -7.69 48.87
CA GLU A 543 -43.79 -7.21 47.97
C GLU A 543 -43.31 -5.91 47.23
N ILE A 544 -43.54 -5.72 45.91
CA ILE A 544 -44.60 -4.91 45.23
C ILE A 544 -44.37 -3.37 45.12
N GLU A 545 -44.46 -2.85 43.87
CA GLU A 545 -44.85 -1.47 43.45
C GLU A 545 -43.89 -0.25 43.71
N GLN A 546 -43.86 0.89 42.98
CA GLN A 546 -44.56 1.50 41.79
C GLN A 546 -43.48 2.09 40.81
N ARG A 547 -43.64 2.32 39.49
CA ARG A 547 -44.26 3.49 38.75
C ARG A 547 -44.01 4.87 39.41
N GLU A 548 -43.72 6.00 38.74
CA GLU A 548 -43.99 6.56 37.37
C GLU A 548 -42.73 7.35 36.87
N ASP A 549 -42.30 7.33 35.60
CA ASP A 549 -42.67 8.12 34.37
C ASP A 549 -42.25 9.62 34.31
N ILE A 550 -41.54 10.02 33.21
CA ILE A 550 -41.35 11.40 32.65
C ILE A 550 -40.47 12.38 33.49
N ASP A 551 -39.64 13.33 33.01
CA ASP A 551 -39.13 13.84 31.70
C ASP A 551 -37.59 14.10 31.89
N GLY A 552 -36.75 14.56 30.94
CA GLY A 552 -37.00 14.99 29.57
C GLY A 552 -36.69 16.46 29.25
N ASN A 553 -35.62 17.08 29.77
CA ASN A 553 -34.98 18.26 29.15
C ASN A 553 -33.58 18.55 29.71
N ASP A 554 -32.55 18.55 28.86
CA ASP A 554 -31.23 19.10 29.20
C ASP A 554 -30.48 19.53 27.93
N THR A 555 -30.21 20.84 27.80
CA THR A 555 -28.99 21.49 27.26
C THR A 555 -29.27 22.93 26.81
N ALA A 556 -28.91 23.89 27.65
CA ALA A 556 -28.70 25.28 27.27
C ALA A 556 -27.53 25.84 28.10
N THR A 557 -26.35 25.91 27.49
CA THR A 557 -25.12 26.39 28.15
C THR A 557 -24.72 27.74 27.55
N ASP A 558 -24.87 28.82 28.32
CA ASP A 558 -24.43 30.16 27.90
C ASP A 558 -24.12 31.04 29.13
N GLU A 559 -22.84 31.07 29.53
CA GLU A 559 -22.18 31.93 30.53
C GLU A 559 -20.67 31.68 30.30
N LEU A 560 -19.78 32.57 29.83
CA LEU A 560 -19.51 34.01 29.99
C LEU A 560 -18.90 34.45 31.34
N GLU A 561 -17.71 35.04 31.22
CA GLU A 561 -17.04 36.01 32.13
C GLU A 561 -16.73 35.61 33.59
N GLN A 562 -15.55 34.99 33.78
CA GLN A 562 -14.41 35.69 34.42
C GLN A 562 -13.05 35.05 34.11
#